data_AF-A0A2M7Q7P8-F1
#
_entry.id   AF-A0A2M7Q7P8-F1
#
_cell.length_a   1.000
_cell.length_b   1.000
_cell.length_c   1.000
_cell.angle_alpha   90.00
_cell.angle_beta   90.00
_cell.angle_gamma   90.00
#
_symmetry.space_group_name_H-M   'P 1'
#
loop_
_entity.id
_entity.type
_entity.pdbx_description
1 polymer ?
#
loop_
_entity_poly.entity_id
_entity_poly.type
_entity_poly.pdbx_seq_one_letter_code
_entity_poly.pdbx_strand_id
1 'polypeptide(L)'
;LKNSNTKLVILFGENKNKIKRQATRDKRQEVVLVKDLKSSVQFAYKTAKNLLKSMVNGQWSSVNILFSPASASFDMFKDYADRGKKFKKLVKRLK
;
A
#
# COMPACT_ATOMS: atom_id res chain seq x y z
N LEU A 1 -10.61 -8.19 -5.37
CA LEU A 1 -9.28 -8.42 -6.00
C LEU A 1 -9.33 -9.39 -7.18
N LYS A 2 -10.30 -10.31 -7.26
CA LYS A 2 -10.54 -11.11 -8.47
C LYS A 2 -10.66 -10.16 -9.67
N ASN A 3 -9.80 -10.34 -10.69
CA ASN A 3 -9.67 -9.51 -11.89
C ASN A 3 -9.09 -8.08 -11.71
N SER A 4 -8.35 -7.80 -10.63
CA SER A 4 -7.71 -6.49 -10.47
C SER A 4 -6.29 -6.44 -11.03
N ASN A 5 -5.90 -5.29 -11.59
CA ASN A 5 -4.54 -4.97 -12.03
C ASN A 5 -3.58 -4.62 -10.87
N THR A 6 -3.93 -5.00 -9.63
CA THR A 6 -3.15 -4.71 -8.43
C THR A 6 -1.82 -5.44 -8.50
N LYS A 7 -0.72 -4.70 -8.45
CA LYS A 7 0.64 -5.27 -8.49
C LYS A 7 1.11 -5.75 -7.13
N LEU A 8 0.79 -4.99 -6.09
CA LEU A 8 1.26 -5.25 -4.74
C LEU A 8 0.24 -4.75 -3.72
N VAL A 9 0.05 -5.52 -2.66
CA VAL A 9 -0.69 -5.10 -1.46
C VAL A 9 0.28 -4.95 -0.30
N ILE A 10 0.28 -3.78 0.35
CA ILE A 10 1.13 -3.48 1.50
C ILE A 10 0.24 -3.40 2.73
N LEU A 11 0.50 -4.23 3.74
CA LEU A 11 -0.29 -4.31 4.97
C LEU A 11 0.56 -3.92 6.19
N PHE A 12 -0.06 -3.19 7.11
CA PHE A 12 0.51 -2.81 8.40
C PHE A 12 -0.60 -2.79 9.48
N GLY A 13 -0.22 -2.60 10.74
CA GLY A 13 -1.15 -2.63 11.87
C GLY A 13 -1.48 -4.03 12.38
N GLU A 14 -2.33 -4.09 13.40
CA GLU A 14 -2.64 -5.32 14.14
C GLU A 14 -3.28 -6.41 13.25
N ASN A 15 -4.25 -6.01 12.42
CA ASN A 15 -5.02 -6.95 11.59
C ASN A 15 -4.29 -7.41 10.31
N LYS A 16 -3.03 -7.00 10.07
CA LYS A 16 -2.29 -7.28 8.82
C LYS A 16 -2.20 -8.77 8.48
N ASN A 17 -2.05 -9.63 9.48
CA ASN A 17 -1.93 -11.08 9.26
C ASN A 17 -3.27 -11.72 8.86
N LYS A 18 -4.38 -11.27 9.49
CA LYS A 18 -5.73 -11.74 9.14
C LYS A 18 -6.09 -11.36 7.71
N ILE A 19 -5.80 -10.11 7.32
CA ILE A 19 -6.02 -9.62 5.95
C ILE A 19 -5.11 -10.34 4.95
N LYS A 20 -3.81 -10.52 5.26
CA LYS A 20 -2.88 -11.27 4.40
C LYS A 20 -3.44 -12.65 4.06
N ARG A 21 -3.88 -13.40 5.06
CA ARG A 21 -4.44 -14.75 4.86
C ARG A 21 -5.61 -14.75 3.87
N GLN A 22 -6.47 -13.73 3.92
CA GLN A 22 -7.60 -13.62 2.98
C GLN A 22 -7.14 -13.15 1.60
N ALA A 23 -6.22 -12.19 1.53
CA ALA A 23 -5.70 -11.64 0.28
C ALA A 23 -4.87 -12.65 -0.53
N THR A 24 -4.17 -13.58 0.14
CA THR A 24 -3.33 -14.60 -0.50
C THR A 24 -4.03 -15.93 -0.76
N ARG A 25 -5.31 -16.10 -0.37
CA ARG A 25 -6.06 -17.36 -0.58
C ARG A 25 -6.03 -17.83 -2.02
N ASP A 26 -6.16 -16.89 -2.96
CA ASP A 26 -6.18 -17.19 -4.39
C ASP A 26 -4.77 -17.18 -5.03
N LYS A 27 -3.69 -17.02 -4.26
CA LYS A 27 -2.28 -16.87 -4.70
C LYS A 27 -2.02 -15.79 -5.78
N ARG A 28 -3.00 -14.96 -6.11
CA ARG A 28 -2.93 -13.98 -7.20
C ARG A 28 -2.24 -12.67 -6.83
N GLN A 29 -2.03 -12.41 -5.54
CA GLN A 29 -1.59 -11.10 -5.08
C GLN A 29 -0.31 -11.21 -4.27
N GLU A 30 0.71 -10.48 -4.70
CA GLU A 30 1.88 -10.24 -3.87
C GLU A 30 1.49 -9.36 -2.67
N VAL A 31 1.85 -9.81 -1.47
CA VAL A 31 1.55 -9.11 -0.22
C VAL A 31 2.81 -8.93 0.60
N VAL A 32 3.11 -7.68 0.94
CA VAL A 32 4.23 -7.31 1.82
C VAL A 32 3.69 -6.76 3.14
N LEU A 33 4.29 -7.22 4.24
CA LEU A 33 4.00 -6.71 5.58
C LEU A 33 5.04 -5.67 5.96
N VAL A 34 4.60 -4.52 6.47
CA VAL A 34 5.47 -3.47 6.98
C VAL A 34 5.10 -3.08 8.40
N LYS A 35 5.96 -2.31 9.05
CA LYS A 35 5.81 -1.91 10.46
C LYS A 35 4.68 -0.91 10.64
N ASP A 36 4.69 0.17 9.87
CA ASP A 36 3.82 1.33 10.07
C ASP A 36 3.48 2.05 8.74
N LEU A 37 2.68 3.12 8.85
CA LEU A 37 2.26 3.95 7.71
C LEU A 37 3.44 4.65 7.00
N LYS A 38 4.49 5.02 7.73
CA LYS A 38 5.66 5.68 7.11
C LYS A 38 6.42 4.69 6.26
N SER A 39 6.69 3.50 6.79
CA SER A 39 7.32 2.41 6.04
C SER A 39 6.46 1.99 4.84
N SER A 40 5.13 1.95 4.98
CA SER A 40 4.24 1.58 3.86
C SER A 40 4.30 2.57 2.70
N VAL A 41 4.28 3.87 3.00
CA VAL A 41 4.37 4.95 2.00
C VAL A 41 5.74 4.94 1.30
N GLN A 42 6.83 4.80 2.06
CA GLN A 42 8.19 4.75 1.51
C GLN A 42 8.39 3.52 0.62
N PHE A 43 7.92 2.35 1.06
CA PHE A 43 7.99 1.12 0.28
C PHE A 43 7.18 1.23 -1.00
N ALA A 44 5.92 1.69 -0.91
CA ALA A 44 5.05 1.88 -2.07
C ALA A 44 5.69 2.80 -3.12
N TYR A 45 6.27 3.92 -2.69
CA TYR A 45 6.92 4.87 -3.58
C TYR A 45 8.15 4.28 -4.27
N LYS A 46 9.04 3.60 -3.52
CA LYS A 46 10.23 2.95 -4.09
C LYS A 46 9.83 1.86 -5.09
N THR A 47 8.87 1.02 -4.75
CA THR A 47 8.37 -0.03 -5.63
C THR A 47 7.74 0.56 -6.90
N ALA A 48 6.92 1.60 -6.79
CA ALA A 48 6.34 2.26 -7.96
C ALA A 48 7.42 2.83 -8.90
N LYS A 49 8.45 3.50 -8.39
CA LYS A 49 9.57 3.99 -9.21
C LYS A 49 10.32 2.86 -9.88
N ASN A 50 10.57 1.76 -9.17
CA ASN A 50 11.25 0.60 -9.73
C ASN A 50 10.41 -0.05 -10.84
N LEU A 51 9.11 -0.22 -10.62
CA LEU A 51 8.19 -0.76 -11.63
C LEU A 51 8.18 0.10 -12.90
N LEU A 52 8.09 1.43 -12.76
CA LEU A 52 8.14 2.35 -13.89
C LEU A 52 9.49 2.29 -14.64
N LYS A 53 10.62 2.17 -13.92
CA LYS A 53 11.96 2.06 -14.54
C LYS A 53 12.19 0.73 -15.27
N SER A 54 11.71 -0.37 -14.69
CA SER A 54 11.88 -1.72 -15.26
C SER A 54 10.97 -1.96 -16.47
N MET A 55 10.03 -1.06 -16.75
CA MET A 55 9.17 -1.16 -17.93
C MET A 55 9.83 -0.48 -19.13
N VAL A 56 10.41 -1.29 -20.00
CA VAL A 56 11.24 -0.82 -21.12
C VAL A 56 10.40 -0.42 -22.35
N ASN A 57 9.12 -0.83 -22.45
CA ASN A 57 8.33 -0.69 -23.70
C ASN A 57 7.01 0.08 -23.53
N GLY A 58 6.93 1.07 -22.64
CA GLY A 58 5.75 1.95 -22.53
C GLY A 58 4.45 1.27 -22.08
N GLN A 59 4.52 0.06 -21.53
CA GLN A 59 3.35 -0.74 -21.14
C GLN A 59 2.50 -0.02 -20.05
N TRP A 60 3.11 0.81 -19.22
CA TRP A 60 2.43 1.60 -18.19
C TRP A 60 3.04 3.01 -18.15
N SER A 61 2.22 4.02 -18.40
CA SER A 61 2.62 5.42 -18.27
C SER A 61 2.56 5.94 -16.84
N SER A 62 1.91 5.20 -15.93
CA SER A 62 1.75 5.59 -14.53
C SER A 62 1.49 4.39 -13.62
N VAL A 63 1.82 4.56 -12.33
CA VAL A 63 1.48 3.62 -11.25
C VAL A 63 0.72 4.37 -10.17
N ASN A 64 -0.47 3.89 -9.84
CA ASN A 64 -1.32 4.48 -8.80
C ASN A 64 -1.08 3.80 -7.45
N ILE A 65 -0.88 4.60 -6.40
CA ILE A 65 -0.80 4.13 -5.02
C ILE A 65 -2.10 4.51 -4.32
N LEU A 66 -2.93 3.51 -4.02
CA LEU A 66 -4.19 3.70 -3.31
C LEU A 66 -4.02 3.39 -1.82
N PHE A 67 -4.34 4.37 -0.97
CA PHE A 67 -4.43 4.16 0.48
C PHE A 67 -5.88 3.90 0.89
N SER A 68 -6.25 2.60 0.98
CA SER A 68 -7.58 2.15 1.37
C SER A 68 -7.52 1.29 2.64
N PRO A 69 -7.53 1.91 3.82
CA PRO A 69 -7.50 1.19 5.10
C PRO A 69 -8.82 0.45 5.36
N ALA A 70 -8.81 -0.88 5.17
CA ALA A 70 -9.96 -1.77 5.32
C ALA A 70 -10.38 -2.08 6.77
N SER A 71 -9.84 -1.36 7.76
CA SER A 71 -10.11 -1.56 9.18
C SER A 71 -10.11 -0.21 9.91
N ALA A 72 -10.92 -0.14 10.97
CA ALA A 72 -10.71 0.84 12.02
C ALA A 72 -9.28 0.68 12.58
N SER A 73 -8.62 1.80 12.85
CA SER A 73 -7.22 1.85 13.27
C SER A 73 -7.06 2.72 14.51
N PHE A 74 -7.97 2.52 15.48
CA PHE A 74 -8.02 3.26 16.74
C PHE A 74 -6.77 3.01 17.62
N ASP A 75 -6.02 1.96 17.33
CA ASP A 75 -4.73 1.60 17.93
C ASP A 75 -3.58 2.52 17.48
N MET A 76 -3.59 2.99 16.24
CA MET A 76 -2.47 3.75 15.63
C MET A 76 -2.79 5.22 15.33
N PHE A 77 -4.07 5.59 15.32
CA PHE A 77 -4.54 6.90 14.90
C PHE A 77 -5.69 7.38 15.77
N LYS A 78 -5.75 8.69 16.01
CA LYS A 78 -6.83 9.31 16.79
C LYS A 78 -8.20 9.06 16.14
N ASP A 79 -8.27 9.22 14.83
CA ASP A 79 -9.46 9.03 14.02
C ASP A 79 -9.09 8.80 12.54
N TYR A 80 -10.11 8.62 11.69
CA TYR A 80 -9.92 8.42 10.25
C TYR A 80 -9.28 9.64 9.57
N ALA A 81 -9.53 10.86 10.07
CA ALA A 81 -9.05 12.11 9.50
C ALA A 81 -7.56 12.33 9.83
N ASP A 82 -7.12 12.02 11.05
CA ASP A 82 -5.72 12.03 11.49
C ASP A 82 -4.88 11.09 10.61
N ARG A 83 -5.38 9.88 10.38
CA ARG A 83 -4.75 8.92 9.47
C ARG A 83 -4.59 9.48 8.06
N GLY A 84 -5.65 10.08 7.50
CA GLY A 84 -5.61 10.71 6.18
C GLY A 84 -4.64 11.90 6.12
N LYS A 85 -4.62 12.75 7.16
CA LYS A 85 -3.68 13.88 7.29
C LYS A 85 -2.23 13.41 7.33
N LYS A 86 -1.92 12.37 8.14
CA LYS A 86 -0.59 11.78 8.23
C LYS A 86 -0.14 11.17 6.90
N PHE A 87 -1.03 10.44 6.21
CA PHE A 87 -0.74 9.91 4.87
C PHE A 87 -0.40 11.03 3.89
N LYS A 88 -1.25 12.07 3.78
CA LYS A 88 -1.00 13.23 2.90
C LYS A 88 0.33 13.94 3.24
N LYS A 89 0.65 14.10 4.53
CA LYS A 89 1.91 14.72 4.97
C LYS A 89 3.12 13.87 4.57
N LEU A 90 3.03 12.55 4.67
CA LEU A 90 4.10 11.64 4.24
C LEU A 90 4.29 11.69 2.73
N VAL A 91 3.20 11.63 1.96
CA VAL A 91 3.26 11.71 0.49
C VAL A 91 3.88 13.03 0.02
N LYS A 92 3.48 14.17 0.59
CA LYS A 92 4.06 15.49 0.27
C LYS A 92 5.55 15.63 0.60
N ARG A 93 6.09 14.75 1.45
CA ARG A 93 7.52 14.74 1.82
C ARG A 93 8.37 13.83 0.93
N LEU A 94 7.75 13.02 0.08
CA LEU A 94 8.47 12.22 -0.90
C LEU A 94 9.02 13.14 -1.99
N LYS A 95 10.28 12.92 -2.39
CA LYS A 95 10.95 13.62 -3.49
C LYS A 95 11.10 12.70 -4.70
#